data_AF-A0A1Q6QKW2-F1
#
_entry.id   AF-A0A1Q6QKW2-F1
#
_cell.length_a   1.000
_cell.length_b   1.000
_cell.length_c   1.000
_cell.angle_alpha   90.00
_cell.angle_beta   90.00
_cell.angle_gamma   90.00
#
_symmetry.space_group_name_H-M   'P 1'
#
loop_
_entity.id
_entity.type
_entity.pdbx_description
1 polymer ?
#
loop_
_entity_poly.entity_id
_entity_poly.type
_entity_poly.pdbx_seq_one_letter_code
_entity_poly.pdbx_strand_id
1 'polypeptide(L)'
;MLAIWKREFKSYLHTVIGWLFMAVILFFVGLYFTATNLLYGSAYFSNVISACGFILLLAVPILTMRCLAEERKNKTDQLILTAPVSLGKIIAGKFLALASIFTIPILVICLYPLILMKFGNIPVAESRNSWQTEPEIFRAELHSFRREPEAFRAEPEVSRAEHGAWQMEPAA
;
A
#
# COMPACT_ATOMS: atom_id res chain seq x y z
N MET A 1 4.63 -10.99 27.79
CA MET A 1 4.41 -10.54 26.40
C MET A 1 2.99 -10.05 26.21
N LEU A 2 1.98 -10.90 26.45
CA LEU A 2 0.55 -10.57 26.32
C LEU A 2 0.09 -9.31 27.10
N ALA A 3 0.66 -9.06 28.28
CA ALA A 3 0.34 -7.87 29.07
C ALA A 3 0.78 -6.56 28.39
N ILE A 4 1.95 -6.55 27.74
CA ILE A 4 2.46 -5.40 27.00
C ILE A 4 1.58 -5.19 25.77
N TRP A 5 1.31 -6.26 25.02
CA TRP A 5 0.42 -6.22 23.85
C TRP A 5 -0.96 -5.64 24.18
N LYS A 6 -1.65 -6.15 25.22
CA LYS A 6 -2.98 -5.65 25.63
C LYS A 6 -2.94 -4.17 26.00
N ARG A 7 -1.89 -3.73 26.69
CA ARG A 7 -1.71 -2.34 27.08
C ARG A 7 -1.57 -1.44 25.86
N GLU A 8 -0.68 -1.79 24.93
CA GLU A 8 -0.45 -1.03 23.70
C GLU A 8 -1.69 -1.01 22.80
N PHE A 9 -2.31 -2.16 22.57
CA PHE A 9 -3.52 -2.28 21.77
C PHE A 9 -4.65 -1.40 22.29
N LYS A 10 -4.89 -1.42 23.61
CA LYS A 10 -5.91 -0.56 24.24
C LYS A 10 -5.54 0.92 24.16
N SER A 11 -4.25 1.25 24.29
CA SER A 11 -3.75 2.63 24.15
C SER A 11 -4.07 3.19 22.76
N TYR A 12 -3.76 2.43 21.70
CA TYR A 12 -4.05 2.84 20.33
C TYR A 12 -5.54 3.03 20.06
N LEU A 13 -6.39 2.11 20.56
CA LEU A 13 -7.85 2.23 20.43
C LEU A 13 -8.44 3.39 21.23
N HIS A 14 -7.77 3.90 22.27
CA HIS A 14 -8.23 5.11 22.95
C HIS A 14 -7.80 6.40 22.24
N THR A 15 -6.85 6.32 21.30
CA THR A 15 -6.42 7.50 20.54
C THR A 15 -7.40 7.81 19.42
N VAL A 16 -7.82 9.09 19.31
CA VAL A 16 -8.71 9.60 18.26
C VAL A 16 -8.22 9.23 16.86
N ILE A 17 -6.91 9.19 16.71
CA ILE A 17 -6.23 9.07 15.44
C ILE A 17 -6.06 7.59 15.01
N GLY A 18 -6.14 6.64 15.95
CA GLY A 18 -6.34 5.21 15.65
C GLY A 18 -7.73 4.95 15.06
N TRP A 19 -8.76 5.57 15.64
CA TRP A 19 -10.12 5.54 15.08
C TRP A 19 -10.18 6.22 13.71
N LEU A 20 -9.54 7.37 13.55
CA LEU A 20 -9.48 8.08 12.27
C LEU A 20 -8.87 7.20 11.17
N PHE A 21 -7.75 6.54 11.47
CA PHE A 21 -7.09 5.65 10.52
C PHE A 21 -8.01 4.52 10.03
N MET A 22 -8.68 3.83 10.96
CA MET A 22 -9.65 2.78 10.62
C MET A 22 -10.82 3.35 9.81
N ALA A 23 -11.39 4.48 10.25
CA ALA A 23 -12.52 5.12 9.59
C ALA A 23 -12.20 5.51 8.15
N VAL A 24 -11.02 6.09 7.90
CA VAL A 24 -10.59 6.51 6.56
C VAL A 24 -10.44 5.31 5.63
N ILE A 25 -9.79 4.23 6.07
CA ILE A 25 -9.65 3.00 5.26
C ILE A 25 -11.03 2.43 4.91
N LEU A 26 -11.91 2.27 5.92
CA LEU A 26 -13.25 1.75 5.70
C LEU A 26 -14.07 2.66 4.79
N PHE A 27 -13.93 3.98 4.94
CA PHE A 27 -14.66 4.95 4.13
C PHE A 27 -14.29 4.83 2.66
N PHE A 28 -13.00 4.84 2.32
CA PHE A 28 -12.56 4.72 0.93
C PHE A 28 -12.91 3.37 0.32
N VAL A 29 -12.74 2.26 1.06
CA VAL A 29 -13.11 0.94 0.57
C VAL A 29 -14.62 0.82 0.40
N GLY A 30 -15.41 1.27 1.37
CA GLY A 30 -16.88 1.24 1.32
C GLY A 30 -17.45 2.11 0.21
N LEU A 31 -16.84 3.28 -0.04
CA LEU A 31 -17.15 4.14 -1.18
C LEU A 31 -16.90 3.39 -2.50
N TYR A 32 -15.74 2.75 -2.63
CA TYR A 32 -15.38 2.01 -3.84
C TYR A 32 -16.29 0.80 -4.08
N PHE A 33 -16.63 0.08 -3.01
CA PHE A 33 -17.60 -1.03 -3.05
C PHE A 33 -18.96 -0.56 -3.54
N THR A 34 -19.48 0.54 -2.98
CA THR A 34 -20.78 1.10 -3.37
C THR A 34 -20.75 1.59 -4.82
N ALA A 35 -19.69 2.30 -5.21
CA ALA A 35 -19.52 2.85 -6.55
C ALA A 35 -19.45 1.78 -7.63
N THR A 36 -18.76 0.66 -7.38
CA THR A 36 -18.50 -0.36 -8.41
C THR A 36 -19.48 -1.52 -8.41
N ASN A 37 -19.87 -2.02 -7.23
CA ASN A 37 -20.71 -3.22 -7.13
C ASN A 37 -22.19 -2.85 -7.00
N LEU A 38 -22.53 -1.86 -6.17
CA LEU A 38 -23.93 -1.54 -5.87
C LEU A 38 -24.56 -0.64 -6.94
N LEU A 39 -23.86 0.39 -7.41
CA LEU A 39 -24.34 1.32 -8.44
C LEU A 39 -24.46 0.69 -9.83
N TYR A 40 -23.50 -0.18 -10.22
CA TYR A 40 -23.54 -0.88 -11.52
C TYR A 40 -24.25 -2.24 -11.46
N GLY A 41 -24.73 -2.68 -10.29
CA GLY A 41 -25.40 -3.99 -10.13
C GLY A 41 -24.51 -5.19 -10.47
N SER A 42 -23.20 -5.05 -10.26
CA SER A 42 -22.18 -6.00 -10.67
C SER A 42 -21.65 -6.78 -9.47
N ALA A 43 -21.55 -8.11 -9.59
CA ALA A 43 -20.99 -8.98 -8.54
C ALA A 43 -19.47 -9.19 -8.66
N TYR A 44 -18.78 -8.43 -9.52
CA TYR A 44 -17.34 -8.54 -9.73
C TYR A 44 -16.55 -7.91 -8.56
N PHE A 45 -16.14 -8.75 -7.60
CA PHE A 45 -15.39 -8.34 -6.42
C PHE A 45 -13.90 -8.02 -6.68
N SER A 46 -13.38 -8.38 -7.87
CA SER A 46 -11.97 -8.18 -8.25
C SER A 46 -11.51 -6.72 -8.11
N ASN A 47 -12.32 -5.76 -8.57
CA ASN A 47 -11.97 -4.34 -8.53
C ASN A 47 -11.85 -3.79 -7.10
N VAL A 48 -12.70 -4.29 -6.19
CA VAL A 48 -12.69 -3.87 -4.78
C VAL A 48 -11.44 -4.41 -4.09
N ILE A 49 -11.06 -5.65 -4.42
CA ILE A 49 -9.82 -6.27 -3.96
C ILE A 49 -8.59 -5.45 -4.36
N SER A 50 -8.45 -5.06 -5.63
CA SER A 50 -7.28 -4.32 -6.10
C SER A 50 -7.24 -2.91 -5.48
N ALA A 51 -8.40 -2.24 -5.35
CA ALA A 51 -8.49 -0.97 -4.63
C ALA A 51 -8.08 -1.11 -3.15
N CYS A 52 -8.52 -2.17 -2.48
CA CYS A 52 -8.06 -2.50 -1.13
C CYS A 52 -6.54 -2.69 -1.09
N GLY A 53 -5.96 -3.47 -1.99
CA GLY A 53 -4.51 -3.69 -2.07
C GLY A 53 -3.73 -2.38 -2.15
N PHE A 54 -4.16 -1.47 -3.02
CA PHE A 54 -3.55 -0.16 -3.18
C PHE A 54 -3.67 0.71 -1.91
N ILE A 55 -4.86 0.77 -1.31
CA ILE A 55 -5.09 1.55 -0.07
C ILE A 55 -4.25 0.98 1.08
N LEU A 56 -4.17 -0.35 1.21
CA LEU A 56 -3.39 -1.00 2.25
C LEU A 56 -1.88 -0.76 2.07
N LEU A 57 -1.40 -0.75 0.83
CA LEU A 57 0.00 -0.45 0.50
C LEU A 57 0.40 0.95 0.99
N LEU A 58 -0.50 1.94 0.87
CA LEU A 58 -0.28 3.28 1.42
C LEU A 58 -0.50 3.35 2.94
N ALA A 59 -1.47 2.60 3.46
CA ALA A 59 -1.83 2.64 4.88
C ALA A 59 -0.77 2.05 5.80
N VAL A 60 -0.10 0.97 5.39
CA VAL A 60 0.95 0.28 6.17
C VAL A 60 2.13 1.22 6.54
N PRO A 61 2.78 1.91 5.59
CA PRO A 61 3.89 2.81 5.91
C PRO A 61 3.42 4.01 6.74
N ILE A 62 2.22 4.55 6.48
CA ILE A 62 1.65 5.65 7.27
C ILE A 62 1.47 5.23 8.73
N LEU A 63 0.88 4.04 8.97
CA LEU A 63 0.67 3.52 10.31
C LEU A 63 2.00 3.25 11.02
N THR A 64 2.97 2.66 10.32
CA THR A 64 4.29 2.32 10.84
C THR A 64 5.12 3.55 11.18
N MET A 65 5.18 4.54 10.28
CA MET A 65 5.90 5.79 10.51
C MET A 65 5.32 6.58 11.68
N ARG A 66 3.98 6.67 11.77
CA ARG A 66 3.33 7.33 12.90
C ARG A 66 3.70 6.67 14.22
N CYS A 67 3.64 5.34 14.24
CA CYS A 67 3.98 4.55 15.42
C CYS A 67 5.42 4.82 15.90
N LEU A 68 6.36 5.02 14.97
CA LEU A 68 7.74 5.38 15.26
C LEU A 68 7.89 6.86 15.68
N ALA A 69 7.14 7.77 15.05
CA ALA A 69 7.14 9.20 15.37
C ALA A 69 6.58 9.49 16.77
N GLU A 70 5.56 8.75 17.21
CA GLU A 70 4.98 8.87 18.56
C GLU A 70 5.98 8.48 19.66
N GLU A 71 6.78 7.43 19.45
CA GLU A 71 7.85 7.06 20.40
C GLU A 71 8.93 8.12 20.49
N ARG A 72 9.36 8.64 19.33
CA ARG A 72 10.36 9.71 19.25
C ARG A 72 9.86 10.99 19.94
N LYS A 73 8.58 11.33 19.78
CA LYS A 73 7.94 12.50 20.40
C LYS A 73 7.83 12.36 21.92
N ASN A 74 7.48 11.17 22.41
CA ASN A 74 7.33 10.92 23.84
C ASN A 74 8.66 10.66 24.58
N LYS A 75 9.81 10.77 23.89
CA LYS A 75 11.16 10.42 24.40
C LYS A 75 11.19 9.05 25.08
N THR A 76 10.28 8.15 24.70
CA THR A 76 10.16 6.84 25.33
C THR A 76 11.36 5.96 25.00
N ASP A 77 12.10 6.28 23.92
CA ASP A 77 13.39 5.67 23.59
C ASP A 77 14.40 5.74 24.75
N GLN A 78 14.47 6.86 25.49
CA GLN A 78 15.37 7.00 26.63
C GLN A 78 14.88 6.23 27.87
N LEU A 79 13.56 6.08 28.01
CA LEU A 79 12.93 5.36 29.11
C LEU A 79 13.02 3.83 28.91
N ILE A 80 12.97 3.38 27.66
CA ILE A 80 13.11 1.97 27.28
C ILE A 80 14.55 1.49 27.52
N LEU A 81 15.55 2.35 27.29
CA LEU A 81 16.96 2.04 27.54
C LEU A 81 17.32 1.95 29.03
N THR A 82 16.52 2.55 29.90
CA THR A 82 16.72 2.53 31.36
C THR A 82 15.81 1.51 32.08
N ALA A 83 14.82 0.93 31.39
CA ALA A 83 13.93 -0.06 31.95
C ALA A 83 14.58 -1.47 32.00
N PRO A 84 14.39 -2.26 33.08
CA PRO A 84 14.96 -3.60 33.25
C PRO A 84 14.23 -4.67 32.40
N VAL A 85 13.75 -4.32 31.21
CA VAL A 85 12.92 -5.16 30.34
C VAL A 85 13.59 -5.26 28.97
N SER A 86 13.72 -6.48 28.42
CA SER A 86 14.48 -6.65 27.18
C SER A 86 13.82 -5.95 25.99
N LEU A 87 14.64 -5.23 25.22
CA LEU A 87 14.22 -4.42 24.06
C LEU A 87 13.39 -5.23 23.05
N GLY A 88 13.82 -6.47 22.75
CA GLY A 88 13.12 -7.34 21.80
C GLY A 88 11.69 -7.70 22.20
N LYS A 89 11.40 -7.80 23.51
CA LYS A 89 10.06 -8.08 24.03
C LYS A 89 9.10 -6.90 23.82
N ILE A 90 9.64 -5.68 23.86
CA ILE A 90 8.89 -4.43 23.64
C ILE A 90 8.55 -4.28 22.17
N ILE A 91 9.54 -4.46 21.29
CA ILE A 91 9.37 -4.39 19.83
C ILE A 91 8.33 -5.42 19.36
N ALA A 92 8.44 -6.67 19.82
CA ALA A 92 7.49 -7.72 19.47
C ALA A 92 6.05 -7.40 19.95
N GLY A 93 5.91 -6.88 21.17
CA GLY A 93 4.61 -6.46 21.71
C GLY A 93 3.95 -5.34 20.90
N LYS A 94 4.76 -4.36 20.47
CA LYS A 94 4.30 -3.22 19.66
C LYS A 94 3.89 -3.64 18.25
N PHE A 95 4.70 -4.48 17.60
CA PHE A 95 4.37 -5.06 16.30
C PHE A 95 3.04 -5.83 16.35
N LEU A 96 2.86 -6.70 17.34
CA LEU A 96 1.61 -7.44 17.54
C LEU A 96 0.41 -6.52 17.78
N ALA A 97 0.60 -5.39 18.48
CA ALA A 97 -0.48 -4.44 18.73
C ALA A 97 -0.92 -3.75 17.43
N LEU A 98 0.03 -3.28 16.62
CA LEU A 98 -0.23 -2.70 15.30
C LEU A 98 -0.90 -3.70 14.36
N ALA A 99 -0.39 -4.93 14.30
CA ALA A 99 -0.99 -5.99 13.50
C ALA A 99 -2.45 -6.25 13.90
N SER A 100 -2.76 -6.20 15.19
CA SER A 100 -4.12 -6.39 15.70
C SER A 100 -5.05 -5.23 15.29
N ILE A 101 -4.57 -3.99 15.35
CA ILE A 101 -5.31 -2.80 14.89
C ILE A 101 -5.58 -2.87 13.40
N PHE A 102 -4.60 -3.32 12.62
CA PHE A 102 -4.72 -3.50 11.17
C PHE A 102 -5.65 -4.67 10.81
N THR A 103 -5.80 -5.66 11.68
CA THR A 103 -6.71 -6.80 11.47
C THR A 103 -8.19 -6.36 11.51
N ILE A 104 -8.55 -5.36 12.31
CA ILE A 104 -9.93 -4.87 12.44
C ILE A 104 -10.52 -4.41 11.09
N PRO A 105 -9.89 -3.48 10.35
CA PRO A 105 -10.44 -3.04 9.06
C PRO A 105 -10.44 -4.16 8.03
N ILE A 106 -9.44 -5.04 8.02
CA ILE A 106 -9.42 -6.23 7.14
C ILE A 106 -10.63 -7.13 7.40
N LEU A 107 -10.95 -7.36 8.67
CA LEU A 107 -12.08 -8.20 9.05
C LEU A 107 -13.41 -7.61 8.56
N VAL A 108 -13.56 -6.28 8.60
CA VAL A 108 -14.73 -5.59 8.04
C VAL A 108 -14.78 -5.72 6.52
N ILE A 109 -13.65 -5.57 5.83
CA ILE A 109 -13.56 -5.73 4.38
C ILE A 109 -13.95 -7.16 3.96
N CYS A 110 -13.59 -8.17 4.77
CA CYS A 110 -13.96 -9.56 4.55
C CYS A 110 -15.48 -9.82 4.64
N LEU A 111 -16.25 -8.92 5.26
CA LEU A 111 -17.71 -9.02 5.29
C LEU A 111 -18.36 -8.65 3.95
N TYR A 112 -17.73 -7.80 3.12
CA TYR A 112 -18.27 -7.38 1.82
C TYR A 112 -18.53 -8.53 0.83
N PRO A 113 -17.60 -9.46 0.56
CA PRO A 113 -17.89 -10.59 -0.31
C PRO A 113 -18.96 -11.49 0.31
N LEU A 114 -19.01 -11.63 1.64
CA LEU A 114 -20.01 -12.43 2.33
C LEU A 114 -21.44 -11.87 2.14
N ILE A 115 -21.57 -10.54 2.08
CA ILE A 115 -22.81 -9.86 1.74
C ILE A 115 -23.16 -10.12 0.28
N LEU A 116 -22.22 -9.95 -0.66
CA LEU A 116 -22.45 -10.19 -2.09
C LEU A 116 -22.86 -11.63 -2.40
N MET A 117 -22.36 -12.62 -1.66
CA MET A 117 -22.74 -14.04 -1.84
C MET A 117 -24.23 -14.27 -1.60
N LYS A 118 -24.88 -13.42 -0.79
CA LYS A 118 -26.33 -13.50 -0.57
C LYS A 118 -27.14 -12.88 -1.70
N PHE A 119 -26.55 -11.98 -2.50
CA PHE A 119 -27.23 -11.22 -3.55
C PHE A 119 -26.88 -11.68 -4.98
N GLY A 120 -25.85 -12.49 -5.19
CA GLY A 120 -25.49 -13.03 -6.52
C GLY A 120 -24.41 -14.10 -6.51
N ASN A 121 -24.23 -14.76 -7.67
CA ASN A 121 -23.17 -15.76 -7.88
C ASN A 121 -21.85 -15.04 -8.18
N ILE A 122 -20.95 -15.00 -7.21
CA ILE A 122 -19.64 -14.34 -7.36
C ILE A 122 -18.71 -15.27 -8.15
N PRO A 123 -18.13 -14.84 -9.28
CA PRO A 123 -17.07 -15.59 -9.95
C PRO A 123 -15.77 -15.52 -9.14
N VAL A 124 -15.67 -16.36 -8.10
CA VAL A 124 -14.52 -16.47 -7.18
C VAL A 124 -13.22 -16.89 -7.89
N ALA A 125 -13.31 -17.41 -9.12
CA ALA A 125 -12.16 -17.80 -9.93
C ALA A 125 -11.42 -16.56 -10.48
N GLU A 126 -12.14 -15.54 -10.93
CA GLU A 126 -11.53 -14.32 -11.49
C GLU A 126 -10.88 -13.44 -10.41
N SER A 127 -11.48 -13.36 -9.23
CA SER A 127 -10.90 -12.63 -8.10
C SER A 127 -9.63 -13.29 -7.53
N ARG A 128 -9.41 -14.58 -7.79
CA ARG A 128 -8.20 -15.28 -7.35
C ARG A 128 -7.01 -14.94 -8.24
N ASN A 129 -7.27 -14.80 -9.54
CA ASN A 129 -6.26 -14.57 -10.56
C ASN A 129 -5.79 -13.10 -10.59
N SER A 130 -6.61 -12.15 -10.13
CA SER A 130 -6.23 -10.74 -10.07
C SER A 130 -5.02 -10.46 -9.15
N TRP A 131 -4.95 -11.15 -7.99
CA TRP A 131 -3.79 -11.08 -7.09
C TRP A 131 -2.49 -11.62 -7.71
N GLN A 132 -2.58 -12.47 -8.74
CA GLN A 132 -1.41 -12.99 -9.46
C GLN A 132 -0.95 -12.04 -10.57
N THR A 133 -1.85 -11.23 -11.14
CA THR A 133 -1.52 -10.26 -12.20
C THR A 133 -0.85 -8.99 -11.70
N GLU A 134 -1.17 -8.50 -10.49
CA GLU A 134 -0.55 -7.28 -9.93
C GLU A 134 0.98 -7.35 -9.75
N PRO A 135 1.60 -8.45 -9.26
CA PRO A 135 3.06 -8.56 -9.23
C PRO A 135 3.68 -8.66 -10.62
N GLU A 136 2.97 -9.18 -11.62
CA GLU A 136 3.43 -9.27 -13.01
C GLU A 136 3.38 -7.89 -13.71
N ILE A 137 2.36 -7.07 -13.45
CA ILE A 137 2.28 -5.68 -13.94
C ILE A 137 3.40 -4.85 -13.32
N PHE A 138 3.58 -4.91 -12.00
CA PHE A 138 4.67 -4.21 -11.34
C PHE A 138 6.05 -4.65 -11.85
N ARG A 139 6.23 -5.97 -12.11
CA ARG A 139 7.44 -6.51 -12.74
C ARG A 139 7.62 -5.95 -14.17
N ALA A 140 6.56 -5.91 -14.97
CA ALA A 140 6.59 -5.37 -16.33
C ALA A 140 6.94 -3.88 -16.34
N GLU A 141 6.40 -3.10 -15.41
CA GLU A 141 6.68 -1.66 -15.27
C GLU A 141 8.11 -1.40 -14.76
N LEU A 142 8.64 -2.25 -13.89
CA LEU A 142 10.05 -2.20 -13.47
C LEU A 142 11.00 -2.53 -14.63
N HIS A 143 10.60 -3.45 -15.52
CA HIS A 143 11.34 -3.78 -16.72
C HIS A 143 11.32 -2.64 -17.76
N SER A 144 10.21 -1.91 -17.92
CA SER A 144 10.18 -0.72 -18.77
C SER A 144 11.02 0.42 -18.20
N PHE A 145 10.92 0.68 -16.89
CA PHE A 145 11.72 1.71 -16.22
C PHE A 145 13.23 1.40 -16.25
N ARG A 146 13.60 0.11 -16.25
CA ARG A 146 15.00 -0.33 -16.46
C ARG A 146 15.48 -0.16 -17.91
N ARG A 147 14.59 -0.06 -18.91
CA ARG A 147 14.98 0.20 -20.31
C ARG A 147 15.17 1.69 -20.63
N GLU A 148 14.49 2.58 -19.93
CA GLU A 148 14.63 4.04 -20.12
C GLU A 148 16.06 4.63 -19.96
N PRO A 149 16.95 4.15 -19.06
CA PRO A 149 18.33 4.66 -19.00
C PRO A 149 19.18 4.31 -20.22
N GLU A 150 18.74 3.39 -21.10
CA GLU A 150 19.48 3.04 -22.32
C GLU A 150 19.03 3.88 -23.54
N ALA A 151 17.78 4.32 -23.59
CA ALA A 151 17.27 5.17 -24.66
C ALA A 151 17.93 6.57 -24.66
N PHE A 152 18.23 7.13 -23.47
CA PHE A 152 18.94 8.40 -23.33
C PHE A 152 20.45 8.29 -23.62
N ARG A 153 21.03 7.09 -23.51
CA ARG A 153 22.44 6.82 -23.82
C ARG A 153 22.66 6.50 -25.32
N ALA A 154 21.58 6.27 -26.06
CA ALA A 154 21.56 5.94 -27.48
C ALA A 154 21.23 7.13 -28.39
N GLU A 155 21.56 8.37 -27.98
CA GLU A 155 21.76 9.47 -28.94
C GLU A 155 23.24 9.66 -29.28
N PRO A 156 23.83 8.86 -30.20
CA PRO A 156 25.04 9.27 -30.88
C PRO A 156 24.69 10.03 -32.18
N GLU A 157 25.11 11.30 -32.21
CA GLU A 157 25.70 11.95 -33.39
C GLU A 157 24.85 12.29 -34.64
N VAL A 158 23.52 12.23 -34.64
CA VAL A 158 22.74 12.72 -35.82
C VAL A 158 22.76 14.25 -35.96
N SER A 159 23.11 15.01 -34.92
CA SER A 159 23.21 16.49 -34.99
C SER A 159 24.53 17.00 -35.59
N ARG A 160 25.57 16.17 -35.77
CA ARG A 160 26.88 16.63 -36.27
C ARG A 160 27.09 16.37 -37.76
N ALA A 161 26.29 15.46 -38.36
CA ALA A 161 26.38 15.15 -39.79
C ALA A 161 25.76 16.21 -40.72
N GLU A 162 24.75 16.95 -40.25
CA GLU A 162 24.05 17.93 -41.11
C GLU A 162 24.77 19.28 -41.23
N HIS A 163 25.70 19.60 -40.32
CA HIS A 163 26.44 20.87 -40.36
C HIS A 163 27.69 20.83 -41.25
N GLY A 164 28.15 19.65 -41.67
CA GLY A 164 29.28 19.47 -42.59
C GLY A 164 28.89 19.45 -44.08
N ALA A 165 27.60 19.28 -44.38
CA ALA A 165 27.10 19.12 -45.75
C ALA A 165 26.92 20.45 -46.52
N TRP A 166 27.00 21.60 -45.85
CA TRP A 166 26.81 22.93 -46.48
C TRP A 166 28.11 23.63 -46.90
N GLN A 167 29.28 22.98 -46.81
CA GLN A 167 30.58 23.61 -47.12
C GLN A 167 31.32 23.05 -48.34
N MET A 168 30.72 22.16 -49.14
CA MET A 168 31.39 21.58 -50.31
C MET A 168 30.47 21.58 -51.53
N GLU A 169 30.23 22.76 -52.11
CA GLU A 169 29.94 22.85 -53.55
C GLU A 169 30.58 24.12 -54.13
N PRO A 170 31.71 24.00 -54.85
CA PRO A 170 32.32 25.11 -55.57
C PRO A 170 31.80 25.19 -57.02
N ALA A 171 31.48 26.42 -57.42
CA ALA A 171 31.57 27.02 -58.75
C ALA A 171 31.46 26.12 -60.00
N ALA A 172 30.38 26.33 -60.76
CA ALA A 172 30.39 26.40 -62.22
C ALA A 172 29.33 27.41 -62.69
#